data_AF-A0A0L0UHK7-F1
#
_entry.id   AF-A0A0L0UHK7-F1
#
_cell.length_a   1.000
_cell.length_b   1.000
_cell.length_c   1.000
_cell.angle_alpha   90.00
_cell.angle_beta   90.00
_cell.angle_gamma   90.00
#
_symmetry.space_group_name_H-M   'P 1'
#
loop_
_entity.id
_entity.type
_entity.pdbx_description
1 polymer ?
#
loop_
_entity_poly.entity_id
_entity_poly.type
_entity_poly.pdbx_seq_one_letter_code
_entity_poly.pdbx_strand_id
1 'polypeptide(L)'
;MDLDLRYFVARGTNQGRVAYQCYLCRGQTTTDRRRHCRIEGHQNRVRAEKERLDRIASQRAAARVLDQTMMVVDEGISQVEPVVDDTPENHLAGWLEPN
;
A
#
# COMPACT_ATOMS: atom_id res chain seq x y z
N MET A 1 10.94 -10.10 -28.51
CA MET A 1 11.30 -9.58 -27.17
C MET A 1 11.18 -8.07 -27.22
N ASP A 2 10.22 -7.50 -26.49
CA ASP A 2 10.18 -6.05 -26.28
C ASP A 2 11.37 -5.63 -25.43
N LEU A 3 12.15 -4.68 -25.97
CA LEU A 3 13.30 -4.11 -25.27
C LEU A 3 12.79 -3.02 -24.34
N ASP A 4 12.87 -3.26 -23.03
CA ASP A 4 12.46 -2.27 -22.04
C ASP A 4 13.57 -1.23 -21.80
N LEU A 5 13.52 -0.14 -22.54
CA LEU A 5 14.53 0.92 -22.51
C LEU A 5 14.31 1.96 -21.41
N ARG A 6 13.25 1.82 -20.60
CA ARG A 6 12.92 2.76 -19.51
C ARG A 6 13.96 2.75 -18.40
N TYR A 7 14.75 1.69 -18.32
CA TYR A 7 15.78 1.49 -17.30
C TYR A 7 17.06 2.33 -17.48
N PHE A 8 17.12 3.17 -18.50
CA PHE A 8 18.33 3.90 -18.91
C PHE A 8 18.16 5.41 -18.85
N VAL A 9 19.15 6.08 -18.26
CA VAL A 9 19.28 7.53 -18.27
C VAL A 9 20.44 7.92 -19.19
N ALA A 10 20.22 8.86 -20.11
CA ALA A 10 21.28 9.38 -20.94
C ALA A 10 22.28 10.20 -20.10
N ARG A 11 23.57 9.94 -20.30
CA ARG A 11 24.67 10.76 -19.83
C ARG A 11 25.45 11.27 -21.03
N GLY A 12 25.49 12.59 -21.19
CA GLY A 12 26.38 13.23 -22.15
C GLY A 12 27.83 12.89 -21.83
N THR A 13 28.62 12.54 -22.85
CA THR A 13 30.07 12.48 -22.71
C THR A 13 30.68 13.71 -23.38
N ASN A 14 31.85 14.14 -22.89
CA ASN A 14 32.58 15.31 -23.41
C ASN A 14 33.01 15.18 -24.89
N GLN A 15 32.77 14.03 -25.53
CA GLN A 15 33.17 13.71 -26.92
C GLN A 15 31.98 13.57 -27.87
N GLY A 16 30.78 14.05 -27.51
CA GLY A 16 29.60 13.97 -28.37
C GLY A 16 28.98 12.58 -28.50
N ARG A 17 29.51 11.56 -27.82
CA ARG A 17 28.86 10.25 -27.69
C ARG A 17 27.89 10.27 -26.51
N VAL A 18 26.70 9.71 -26.69
CA VAL A 18 25.76 9.51 -25.58
C VAL A 18 26.08 8.16 -24.93
N ALA A 19 26.45 8.19 -23.65
CA ALA A 19 26.47 7.00 -22.81
C ALA A 19 25.13 6.91 -22.09
N TYR A 20 24.75 5.72 -21.66
CA TYR A 20 23.51 5.47 -20.93
C TYR A 20 23.83 4.75 -19.64
N GLN A 21 23.27 5.22 -18.54
CA GLN A 21 23.39 4.59 -17.24
C GLN A 21 22.14 3.75 -16.95
N CYS A 22 22.33 2.47 -16.63
CA CYS A 22 21.24 1.55 -16.31
C CYS A 22 21.04 1.47 -14.79
N TYR A 23 19.87 1.88 -14.27
CA TYR A 23 19.64 1.88 -12.82
C TYR A 23 19.39 0.49 -12.25
N LEU A 24 18.79 -0.43 -13.01
CA LEU A 24 18.67 -1.83 -12.58
C LEU A 24 20.03 -2.50 -12.44
N CYS A 25 20.99 -2.16 -13.32
CA CYS A 25 22.33 -2.71 -13.30
C CYS A 25 23.29 -1.86 -12.46
N ARG A 26 22.83 -1.31 -11.33
CA ARG A 26 23.64 -0.55 -10.36
C ARG A 26 24.43 0.61 -10.99
N GLY A 27 23.83 1.27 -11.97
CA GLY A 27 24.46 2.41 -12.65
C GLY A 27 25.53 2.03 -13.68
N GLN A 28 25.57 0.77 -14.14
CA GLN A 28 26.45 0.38 -15.26
C GLN A 28 26.18 1.25 -16.49
N THR A 29 27.26 1.76 -17.07
CA THR A 29 27.22 2.59 -18.28
C THR A 29 27.32 1.73 -19.54
N THR A 30 26.54 2.04 -20.56
CA THR A 30 26.58 1.41 -21.89
C THR A 30 26.39 2.45 -22.98
N THR A 31 27.04 2.30 -24.13
CA THR A 31 26.75 3.10 -25.32
C THR A 31 25.65 2.47 -26.19
N ASP A 32 25.33 1.20 -25.95
CA ASP A 32 24.30 0.44 -26.68
C ASP A 32 23.32 -0.19 -25.68
N ARG A 33 22.16 0.47 -25.54
CA ARG A 33 21.07 0.00 -24.68
C ARG A 33 20.44 -1.29 -25.21
N ARG A 34 20.33 -1.45 -26.54
CA ARG A 34 19.68 -2.62 -27.15
C ARG A 34 20.50 -3.87 -26.88
N ARG A 35 21.82 -3.79 -27.01
CA ARG A 35 22.73 -4.88 -26.64
C ARG A 35 22.69 -5.13 -25.14
N HIS A 36 22.70 -4.08 -24.30
CA HIS A 36 22.63 -4.24 -22.85
C HIS A 36 21.36 -4.98 -22.39
N CYS A 37 20.20 -4.71 -23.00
CA CYS A 37 18.95 -5.40 -22.70
C CYS A 37 18.94 -6.91 -23.01
N ARG A 38 19.89 -7.39 -23.84
CA ARG A 38 20.03 -8.82 -24.16
C ARG A 38 20.91 -9.56 -23.16
N ILE A 39 21.56 -8.86 -22.23
CA ILE A 39 22.37 -9.48 -21.19
C ILE A 39 21.43 -10.18 -20.20
N GLU A 40 21.65 -11.48 -19.96
CA GLU A 40 20.83 -12.29 -19.04
C GLU A 40 20.71 -11.65 -17.66
N GLY A 41 21.82 -11.15 -17.11
CA GLY A 41 21.81 -10.44 -15.83
C GLY A 41 20.93 -9.18 -15.80
N HIS A 42 20.74 -8.50 -16.94
CA HIS A 42 19.77 -7.40 -17.03
C HIS A 42 18.34 -7.95 -17.06
N GLN A 43 18.08 -8.98 -17.87
CA GLN A 43 16.76 -9.60 -17.99
C GLN A 43 16.24 -10.16 -16.66
N ASN A 44 17.11 -10.81 -15.88
CA ASN A 44 16.77 -11.32 -14.56
C ASN A 44 16.38 -10.18 -13.59
N ARG A 45 17.06 -9.04 -13.66
CA ARG A 45 16.72 -7.85 -12.87
C ARG A 45 15.42 -7.21 -13.31
N VAL A 46 15.14 -7.17 -14.62
CA VAL A 46 13.85 -6.70 -15.15
C VAL A 46 12.71 -7.56 -14.63
N ARG A 47 12.88 -8.90 -14.62
CA ARG A 47 11.88 -9.83 -14.07
C ARG A 47 11.64 -9.58 -12.58
N ALA A 48 12.71 -9.51 -11.79
CA ALA A 48 12.62 -9.24 -10.35
C ALA A 48 11.96 -7.89 -10.05
N GLU A 49 12.22 -6.86 -10.85
CA GLU A 49 11.59 -5.55 -10.69
C GLU A 49 10.09 -5.58 -11.01
N LYS A 50 9.67 -6.31 -12.05
CA LYS A 50 8.25 -6.52 -12.36
C LYS A 50 7.53 -7.20 -11.21
N GLU A 51 8.07 -8.31 -10.71
CA GLU A 51 7.50 -9.03 -9.56
C GLU A 51 7.44 -8.15 -8.30
N ARG A 52 8.45 -7.29 -8.09
CA ARG A 52 8.46 -6.33 -6.97
C ARG A 52 7.33 -5.31 -7.11
N LEU A 53 7.13 -4.76 -8.30
CA LEU A 53 6.07 -3.79 -8.57
C LEU A 53 4.68 -4.43 -8.45
N ASP A 54 4.51 -5.66 -8.91
CA ASP A 54 3.25 -6.41 -8.78
C ASP A 54 2.90 -6.66 -7.31
N ARG A 55 3.87 -7.05 -6.48
CA ARG A 55 3.67 -7.19 -5.03
C ARG A 55 3.24 -5.88 -4.38
N ILE A 56 3.86 -4.76 -4.75
CA ILE A 56 3.49 -3.42 -4.24
C ILE A 56 2.07 -3.06 -4.68
N ALA A 57 1.69 -3.34 -5.93
CA ALA A 57 0.35 -3.09 -6.44
C ALA A 57 -0.69 -3.91 -5.66
N SER A 58 -0.44 -5.20 -5.44
CA SER A 58 -1.31 -6.08 -4.64
C SER A 58 -1.45 -5.60 -3.20
N GLN A 59 -0.35 -5.18 -2.56
CA GLN A 59 -0.39 -4.61 -1.20
C GLN A 59 -1.24 -3.34 -1.14
N ARG A 60 -1.10 -2.45 -2.13
CA ARG A 60 -1.92 -1.23 -2.23
C ARG A 60 -3.40 -1.54 -2.47
N ALA A 61 -3.70 -2.55 -3.27
CA ALA A 61 -5.07 -2.99 -3.50
C ALA A 61 -5.70 -3.55 -2.20
N ALA A 62 -4.97 -4.42 -1.48
CA ALA A 62 -5.42 -4.96 -0.20
C ALA A 62 -5.65 -3.87 0.86
N ALA A 63 -4.73 -2.88 0.95
CA ALA A 63 -4.88 -1.75 1.87
C ALA A 63 -6.14 -0.93 1.58
N ARG A 64 -6.49 -0.71 0.31
CA ARG A 64 -7.73 0.00 -0.07
C ARG A 64 -9.00 -0.76 0.32
N VAL A 65 -8.99 -2.09 0.20
CA VAL A 65 -10.12 -2.93 0.61
C VAL A 65 -10.30 -2.89 2.12
N LEU A 66 -9.21 -2.96 2.89
CA LEU A 66 -9.24 -2.84 4.35
C LEU A 66 -9.76 -1.47 4.80
N ASP A 67 -9.28 -0.38 4.19
CA ASP A 67 -9.73 0.98 4.48
C ASP A 67 -11.24 1.15 4.20
N GLN A 68 -11.72 0.64 3.07
CA GLN A 68 -13.16 0.61 2.78
C GLN A 68 -13.96 -0.24 3.77
N THR A 69 -13.42 -1.37 4.21
CA THR A 69 -14.11 -2.25 5.18
C THR A 69 -14.20 -1.58 6.55
N MET A 70 -13.14 -0.89 6.97
CA MET A 70 -13.09 -0.19 8.25
C MET A 70 -14.02 1.02 8.30
N MET A 71 -14.21 1.73 7.18
CA MET A 71 -15.25 2.76 7.07
C MET A 71 -16.68 2.22 7.18
N VAL A 72 -16.96 1.01 6.67
CA VAL A 72 -18.31 0.41 6.72
C VAL A 72 -18.66 -0.09 8.13
N VAL A 73 -17.68 -0.45 8.96
CA VAL A 73 -17.93 -0.94 10.33
C VAL A 73 -18.34 0.19 11.29
N ASP A 74 -17.99 1.44 10.99
CA ASP A 74 -18.25 2.57 11.90
C ASP A 74 -19.66 3.18 11.73
N GLU A 75 -20.40 2.81 10.68
CA GLU A 75 -21.73 3.38 10.38
C GLU A 75 -22.90 2.54 10.96
N GLY A 76 -22.61 1.63 11.90
CA GLY A 76 -23.58 0.62 12.38
C GLY A 76 -23.68 0.39 13.88
N ILE A 77 -22.98 1.14 14.74
CA ILE A 77 -23.15 1.02 16.19
C ILE A 77 -24.25 1.98 16.65
N SER A 78 -25.49 1.71 16.23
CA SER A 78 -26.67 2.31 16.86
C SER A 78 -26.73 1.80 18.31
N GLN A 79 -26.58 2.72 19.25
CA GLN A 79 -26.67 2.48 20.69
C GLN A 79 -27.90 1.62 21.01
N VAL A 80 -27.68 0.41 21.51
CA VAL A 80 -28.73 -0.40 22.12
C VAL A 80 -28.90 0.13 23.54
N GLU A 81 -30.01 0.82 23.79
CA GLU A 81 -30.35 1.30 25.13
C GLU A 81 -30.51 0.12 26.10
N PRO A 82 -30.02 0.24 27.35
CA PRO A 82 -30.19 -0.81 28.35
C PRO A 82 -31.65 -0.87 28.78
N VAL A 83 -32.26 -2.06 28.69
CA VAL A 83 -33.59 -2.35 29.24
C VAL A 83 -33.48 -2.29 30.76
N VAL A 84 -34.07 -1.26 31.37
CA VAL A 84 -34.22 -1.14 32.83
C VAL A 84 -35.48 -1.91 33.22
N ASP A 85 -35.31 -2.94 34.04
CA ASP A 85 -36.39 -3.73 34.64
C ASP A 85 -36.95 -2.99 35.86
N ASP A 86 -38.02 -2.23 35.65
CA ASP A 86 -38.73 -1.53 36.73
C ASP A 86 -39.71 -2.50 37.42
N THR A 87 -39.25 -3.19 38.46
CA THR A 87 -40.14 -3.84 39.43
C THR A 87 -40.50 -2.82 40.54
N PRO A 88 -41.77 -2.42 40.72
CA PRO A 88 -42.14 -1.50 41.79
C PRO A 88 -42.61 -2.28 43.03
N GLU A 89 -41.71 -2.49 44.00
CA GLU A 89 -42.11 -2.76 45.38
C GLU A 89 -42.10 -1.44 46.16
N ASN A 90 -43.26 -0.84 46.35
CA ASN A 90 -43.45 0.17 47.40
C ASN A 90 -44.84 0.03 48.01
N HIS A 91 -44.94 -0.74 49.09
CA HIS A 91 -46.04 -0.65 50.03
C HIS A 91 -45.54 -0.11 51.38
N LEU A 92 -45.98 1.13 51.62
CA LEU A 92 -46.52 1.66 52.86
C LEU A 92 -45.58 2.25 53.93
N ALA A 93 -45.96 3.49 54.23
CA ALA A 93 -45.87 4.22 55.49
C ALA A 93 -44.47 4.80 55.82
N GLY A 94 -44.31 6.08 56.08
CA GLY A 94 -45.27 7.03 56.61
C GLY A 94 -44.73 7.57 57.93
N TRP A 95 -44.33 8.84 57.89
CA TRP A 95 -44.30 9.80 59.00
C TRP A 95 -43.09 9.79 59.98
N LEU A 96 -42.35 10.92 59.88
CA LEU A 96 -41.80 11.80 60.93
C LEU A 96 -40.54 11.40 61.71
N GLU A 97 -39.40 11.94 61.24
CA GLU A 97 -38.54 13.00 61.84
C GLU A 97 -38.11 12.99 63.35
N PRO A 98 -37.01 13.69 63.69
CA PRO A 98 -35.90 13.16 64.49
C PRO A 98 -35.91 13.55 65.98
N ASN A 99 -35.44 12.65 66.85
CA ASN A 99 -34.26 12.76 67.72
C ASN A 99 -34.04 11.42 68.44
#